data_AF-A0A939UE77-F1
#
_entry.id   AF-A0A939UE77-F1
#
_cell.length_a   1.000
_cell.length_b   1.000
_cell.length_c   1.000
_cell.angle_alpha   90.00
_cell.angle_beta   90.00
_cell.angle_gamma   90.00
#
_symmetry.space_group_name_H-M   'P 1'
#
loop_
_entity.id
_entity.type
_entity.pdbx_description
1 polymer ?
#
loop_
_entity_poly.entity_id
_entity_poly.type
_entity_poly.pdbx_seq_one_letter_code
_entity_poly.pdbx_strand_id
1 'polypeptide(L)'
;MNYGFDMDNVKRNTYSEFLEFRLAEIVSDNVRRYIFESGYTAQELSTKTNLSVPTINRLKAGEHLSFRGICALAEALNKQPESFFVRAK
;
A
#
# COMPACT_ATOMS: atom_id res chain seq x y z
N MET A 1 -28.18 -0.37 28.28
CA MET A 1 -26.72 -0.41 28.08
C MET A 1 -26.35 0.82 27.27
N ASN A 2 -25.61 1.73 27.89
CA ASN A 2 -25.21 3.00 27.28
C ASN A 2 -23.95 2.69 26.46
N TYR A 3 -24.05 2.63 25.13
CA TYR A 3 -22.88 2.56 24.26
C TYR A 3 -22.27 3.97 24.21
N GLY A 4 -21.58 4.34 25.30
CA GLY A 4 -20.69 5.49 25.30
C GLY A 4 -19.54 5.18 24.36
N PHE A 5 -19.69 5.54 23.09
CA PHE A 5 -18.53 5.76 22.24
C PHE A 5 -17.78 6.92 22.87
N ASP A 6 -16.67 6.59 23.53
CA ASP A 6 -15.75 7.53 24.16
C ASP A 6 -15.04 8.33 23.05
N MET A 7 -15.77 9.29 22.47
CA MET A 7 -15.32 10.22 21.44
C MET A 7 -14.13 11.06 21.91
N ASP A 8 -13.94 11.18 23.22
CA ASP A 8 -12.84 11.94 23.83
C ASP A 8 -11.47 11.23 23.68
N ASN A 9 -11.47 9.92 23.37
CA ASN A 9 -10.26 9.15 23.07
C ASN A 9 -9.94 9.03 21.57
N VAL A 10 -10.80 9.55 20.68
CA VAL A 10 -10.47 9.75 19.26
C VAL A 10 -9.61 11.01 19.17
N LYS A 11 -8.37 10.91 19.69
CA LYS A 11 -7.37 11.98 19.63
C LYS A 11 -7.22 12.46 18.18
N ARG A 12 -7.83 13.59 17.86
CA ARG A 12 -7.49 14.51 16.75
C ARG A 12 -7.01 13.85 15.44
N ASN A 13 -7.62 12.75 15.02
CA ASN A 13 -7.36 12.22 13.68
C ASN A 13 -7.97 13.22 12.70
N THR A 14 -7.13 13.94 12.00
CA THR A 14 -7.51 14.84 10.93
C THR A 14 -8.13 14.03 9.78
N TYR A 15 -8.98 14.68 9.00
CA TYR A 15 -9.54 14.07 7.80
C TYR A 15 -8.44 13.57 6.84
N SER A 16 -7.31 14.28 6.78
CA SER A 16 -6.12 13.88 6.02
C SER A 16 -5.52 12.56 6.51
N GLU A 17 -5.36 12.37 7.84
CA GLU A 17 -4.84 11.12 8.42
C GLU A 17 -5.78 9.93 8.16
N PHE A 18 -7.10 10.15 8.19
CA PHE A 18 -8.06 9.11 7.84
C PHE A 18 -7.98 8.72 6.35
N LEU A 19 -7.83 9.71 5.45
CA LEU A 19 -7.64 9.45 4.03
C LEU A 19 -6.33 8.71 3.75
N GLU A 20 -5.24 9.08 4.42
CA GLU A 20 -3.95 8.40 4.32
C GLU A 20 -4.06 6.94 4.78
N PHE A 21 -4.76 6.67 5.89
CA PHE A 21 -5.03 5.31 6.36
C PHE A 21 -5.80 4.47 5.32
N ARG A 22 -6.91 5.01 4.80
CA ARG A 22 -7.75 4.33 3.81
C ARG A 22 -7.02 4.12 2.48
N LEU A 23 -6.20 5.09 2.06
CA LEU A 23 -5.37 4.97 0.88
C LEU A 23 -4.28 3.91 1.07
N ALA A 24 -3.67 3.85 2.26
CA ALA A 24 -2.64 2.88 2.57
C ALA A 24 -3.15 1.44 2.51
N GLU A 25 -4.36 1.18 3.02
CA GLU A 25 -5.02 -0.13 2.88
C GLU A 25 -5.22 -0.50 1.41
N ILE A 26 -5.80 0.41 0.60
CA ILE A 26 -6.07 0.14 -0.83
C ILE A 26 -4.76 -0.15 -1.59
N VAL A 27 -3.73 0.66 -1.37
CA VAL A 27 -2.43 0.48 -2.02
C VAL A 27 -1.78 -0.82 -1.57
N SER A 28 -1.78 -1.12 -0.27
CA SER A 28 -1.24 -2.37 0.28
C SER A 28 -1.91 -3.61 -0.31
N ASP A 29 -3.24 -3.62 -0.39
CA ASP A 29 -4.02 -4.72 -0.98
C ASP A 29 -3.66 -4.91 -2.46
N ASN A 30 -3.60 -3.82 -3.23
CA ASN A 30 -3.24 -3.86 -4.64
C ASN A 30 -1.79 -4.32 -4.86
N VAL A 31 -0.83 -3.82 -4.07
CA VAL A 31 0.57 -4.27 -4.12
C VAL A 31 0.64 -5.78 -3.85
N ARG A 32 0.00 -6.27 -2.79
CA ARG A 32 -0.02 -7.70 -2.45
C ARG A 32 -0.62 -8.53 -3.58
N ARG A 33 -1.76 -8.09 -4.12
CA ARG A 33 -2.45 -8.77 -5.22
C ARG A 33 -1.58 -8.84 -6.48
N TYR A 34 -1.02 -7.72 -6.93
CA TYR A 34 -0.26 -7.70 -8.18
C TYR A 34 1.07 -8.46 -8.09
N ILE A 35 1.74 -8.43 -6.93
CA ILE A 35 2.92 -9.26 -6.68
C ILE A 35 2.55 -10.75 -6.69
N PHE A 36 1.42 -11.10 -6.10
CA PHE A 36 0.92 -12.48 -6.11
C PHE A 36 0.58 -12.95 -7.53
N GLU A 37 -0.17 -12.15 -8.30
CA GLU A 37 -0.53 -12.43 -9.70
C GLU A 37 0.69 -12.59 -10.61
N SER A 38 1.77 -11.86 -10.36
CA SER A 38 2.97 -11.93 -11.19
C SER A 38 3.82 -13.17 -10.92
N GLY A 39 3.61 -13.85 -9.79
CA GLY A 39 4.41 -15.00 -9.37
C GLY A 39 5.86 -14.67 -8.99
N TYR A 40 6.21 -13.39 -8.85
CA TYR A 40 7.59 -12.99 -8.53
C TYR A 40 7.85 -13.06 -7.03
N THR A 41 9.03 -13.52 -6.67
CA THR A 41 9.58 -13.41 -5.32
C THR A 41 10.00 -11.97 -5.02
N ALA A 42 10.14 -11.65 -3.73
CA ALA A 42 10.62 -10.33 -3.32
C ALA A 42 12.05 -10.04 -3.82
N GLN A 43 12.90 -11.07 -3.91
CA GLN A 43 14.25 -10.97 -4.46
C GLN A 43 14.23 -10.62 -5.96
N GLU A 44 13.40 -11.30 -6.76
CA GLU A 44 13.28 -10.99 -8.20
C GLU A 44 12.76 -9.58 -8.45
N LEU A 45 11.76 -9.15 -7.66
CA LEU A 45 11.27 -7.78 -7.70
C LEU A 45 12.34 -6.78 -7.27
N SER A 46 13.17 -7.12 -6.29
CA SER A 46 14.29 -6.28 -5.85
C SER A 46 15.26 -6.03 -7.00
N THR A 47 15.60 -7.07 -7.75
CA THR A 47 16.45 -6.96 -8.94
C THR A 47 15.80 -6.15 -10.06
N LYS A 48 14.50 -6.36 -10.34
CA LYS A 48 13.78 -5.66 -11.42
C LYS A 48 13.55 -4.18 -11.14
N THR A 49 13.26 -3.83 -9.89
CA THR A 49 12.85 -2.46 -9.49
C THR A 49 14.00 -1.62 -8.94
N ASN A 50 15.15 -2.25 -8.65
CA ASN A 50 16.24 -1.66 -7.87
C ASN A 50 15.81 -1.20 -6.45
N LEU A 51 14.66 -1.69 -5.95
CA LEU A 51 14.23 -1.49 -4.57
C LEU A 51 14.82 -2.58 -3.68
N SER A 52 15.14 -2.26 -2.43
CA SER A 52 15.54 -3.30 -1.48
C SER A 52 14.35 -4.20 -1.10
N VAL A 53 14.61 -5.48 -0.83
CA VAL A 53 13.58 -6.42 -0.30
C VAL A 53 12.82 -5.85 0.91
N PRO A 54 13.47 -5.20 1.91
CA PRO A 54 12.75 -4.52 2.99
C PRO A 54 11.80 -3.42 2.50
N THR A 55 12.16 -2.68 1.46
CA THR A 55 11.28 -1.65 0.87
C THR A 55 10.05 -2.28 0.22
N ILE A 56 10.22 -3.36 -0.53
CA ILE A 56 9.10 -4.11 -1.12
C ILE A 56 8.18 -4.64 -0.02
N ASN A 57 8.72 -5.17 1.07
CA ASN A 57 7.92 -5.66 2.19
C ASN A 57 7.15 -4.54 2.91
N ARG A 58 7.75 -3.36 3.09
CA ARG A 58 7.04 -2.18 3.63
C ARG A 58 5.89 -1.75 2.72
N LEU A 59 6.10 -1.73 1.40
CA LEU A 59 5.04 -1.43 0.43
C LEU A 59 3.90 -2.46 0.50
N LYS A 60 4.21 -3.75 0.67
CA LYS A 60 3.20 -4.81 0.90
C LYS A 60 2.43 -4.65 2.20
N ALA A 61 3.05 -4.06 3.22
CA ALA A 61 2.42 -3.78 4.51
C ALA A 61 1.58 -2.50 4.52
N GLY A 62 1.70 -1.65 3.49
CA GLY A 62 1.09 -0.31 3.50
C GLY A 62 1.90 0.70 4.31
N GLU A 63 3.14 0.37 4.66
CA GLU A 63 4.02 1.20 5.48
C GLU A 63 4.95 2.03 4.59
N HIS A 64 5.13 3.31 4.94
CA HIS A 64 6.05 4.21 4.22
C HIS A 64 5.87 4.19 2.70
N LEU A 65 4.61 4.26 2.26
CA LEU A 65 4.26 4.26 0.84
C LEU A 65 4.96 5.41 0.13
N SER A 66 5.83 5.06 -0.82
CA SER A 66 6.51 6.04 -1.66
C SER A 66 5.98 5.93 -3.07
N PHE A 67 5.58 7.06 -3.66
CA PHE A 67 5.09 7.10 -5.03
C PHE A 67 6.12 6.52 -6.00
N ARG A 68 7.41 6.85 -5.80
CA ARG A 68 8.52 6.26 -6.55
C ARG A 68 8.58 4.74 -6.45
N GLY A 69 8.39 4.17 -5.26
CA GLY A 69 8.39 2.73 -5.06
C GLY A 69 7.21 2.04 -5.74
N ILE A 70 6.04 2.68 -5.72
CA ILE A 70 4.83 2.19 -6.40
C ILE A 70 5.02 2.23 -7.92
N CYS A 71 5.56 3.31 -8.48
CA CYS A 71 5.83 3.40 -9.92
C CYS A 71 6.85 2.35 -10.38
N ALA A 72 7.92 2.13 -9.61
CA ALA A 72 8.91 1.09 -9.94
C ALA A 72 8.28 -0.31 -9.92
N LEU A 73 7.44 -0.61 -8.93
CA LEU A 73 6.67 -1.87 -8.91
C LEU A 73 5.70 -1.96 -10.09
N ALA A 74 4.99 -0.88 -10.41
CA ALA A 74 4.05 -0.86 -11.53
C ALA A 74 4.75 -1.20 -12.85
N GLU A 75 5.92 -0.60 -13.11
CA GLU A 75 6.75 -0.90 -14.28
C GLU A 75 7.21 -2.37 -14.29
N ALA A 76 7.76 -2.87 -13.18
CA ALA A 76 8.24 -4.25 -13.08
C ALA A 76 7.13 -5.30 -13.22
N LEU A 77 5.90 -4.95 -12.83
CA LEU A 77 4.71 -5.80 -12.91
C LEU A 77 3.88 -5.57 -14.19
N ASN A 78 4.31 -4.67 -15.07
CA ASN A 78 3.57 -4.25 -16.26
C ASN A 78 2.13 -3.81 -15.96
N LYS A 79 1.96 -2.97 -14.94
CA LYS A 79 0.68 -2.37 -14.51
C LYS A 79 0.76 -0.85 -14.61
N GLN A 80 -0.40 -0.19 -14.72
CA GLN A 80 -0.50 1.27 -14.62
C GLN A 80 -0.39 1.71 -13.15
N PRO A 81 0.42 2.72 -12.78
CA PRO A 81 0.56 3.16 -11.38
C PRO A 81 -0.76 3.51 -10.70
N GLU A 82 -1.71 4.09 -11.43
CA GLU A 82 -3.04 4.47 -10.95
C GLU A 82 -3.84 3.26 -10.46
N SER A 83 -3.59 2.08 -11.04
CA SER A 83 -4.27 0.84 -10.66
C SER A 83 -3.94 0.37 -9.24
N PHE A 84 -2.93 0.95 -8.59
CA PHE A 84 -2.60 0.69 -7.19
C PHE A 84 -3.43 1.54 -6.22
N PHE A 85 -3.98 2.67 -6.68
CA PHE A 85 -4.70 3.63 -5.83
C PHE A 85 -6.22 3.49 -5.93
N VAL A 86 -6.72 2.67 -6.86
CA VAL A 86 -8.14 2.44 -7.07
C VAL A 86 -8.54 1.10 -6.47
N ARG A 87 -9.71 1.07 -5.81
CA ARG A 87 -10.29 -0.17 -5.28
C ARG A 87 -10.60 -1.12 -6.44
N ALA A 88 -10.08 -2.34 -6.37
CA ALA A 88 -10.51 -3.41 -7.25
C ALA A 88 -12.04 -3.58 -7.13
N LYS A 89 -12.73 -3.68 -8.28
CA LYS A 89 -14.16 -3.99 -8.32
C LYS A 89 -14.41 -5.45 -7.96
#